data_AF-L9Z8W2-F1
#
_entry.id   AF-L9Z8W2-F1
#
_cell.length_a   1.000
_cell.length_b   1.000
_cell.length_c   1.000
_cell.angle_alpha   90.00
_cell.angle_beta   90.00
_cell.angle_gamma   90.00
#
_symmetry.space_group_name_H-M   'P 1'
#
loop_
_entity.id
_entity.type
_entity.pdbx_description
1 polymer ?
#
loop_
_entity_poly.entity_id
_entity_poly.type
_entity_poly.pdbx_seq_one_letter_code
_entity_poly.pdbx_strand_id
1 'polypeptide(L)'
;MFTNGGETLFERSVSTAGSLQLRRYACCAMDDGMVTDLAATGTRLEEVADTAADDDVARTLGDLLEAVGEAGAEPADPVGPVGVAKALRDPDTQAGIGFLLALAKALGRATG
;
A
#
# COMPACT_ATOMS: atom_id res chain seq x y z
N MET A 1 50.88 43.75 21.88
CA MET A 1 49.57 43.30 21.38
C MET A 1 49.84 42.08 20.51
N PHE A 2 49.76 40.90 21.13
CA PHE A 2 50.06 39.61 20.51
C PHE A 2 48.78 38.98 19.97
N THR A 3 48.96 38.14 18.94
CA THR A 3 47.98 37.24 18.32
C THR A 3 46.91 37.91 17.44
N ASN A 4 46.84 37.53 16.16
CA ASN A 4 45.67 36.87 15.56
C ASN A 4 45.84 36.75 14.02
N GLY A 5 46.87 36.01 13.57
CA GLY A 5 47.10 35.73 12.14
C GLY A 5 47.17 34.23 11.81
N GLY A 6 47.39 33.38 12.83
CA GLY A 6 47.44 31.92 12.69
C GLY A 6 46.10 31.22 12.88
N GLU A 7 45.11 31.87 13.52
CA GLU A 7 43.84 31.25 13.89
C GLU A 7 42.87 31.14 12.69
N THR A 8 42.93 32.08 11.73
CA THR A 8 41.97 32.16 10.61
C THR A 8 42.18 31.12 9.50
N LEU A 9 43.38 30.52 9.39
CA LEU A 9 43.64 29.41 8.45
C LEU A 9 43.33 28.05 9.06
N PHE A 10 43.51 27.91 10.37
CA PHE A 10 43.18 26.69 11.11
C PHE A 10 41.66 26.55 11.28
N GLU A 11 40.95 27.61 11.67
CA GLU A 11 39.48 27.60 11.80
C GLU A 11 38.79 27.34 10.47
N ARG A 12 39.31 27.88 9.36
CA ARG A 12 38.74 27.65 8.02
C ARG A 12 39.00 26.23 7.52
N SER A 13 40.16 25.65 7.86
CA SER A 13 40.46 24.24 7.53
C SER A 13 39.64 23.27 8.38
N VAL A 14 39.46 23.54 9.67
CA VAL A 14 38.65 22.71 10.59
C VAL A 14 37.17 22.82 10.25
N SER A 15 36.66 24.01 9.91
CA SER A 15 35.27 24.21 9.46
C SER A 15 34.97 23.49 8.14
N THR A 16 35.90 23.53 7.19
CA THR A 16 35.78 22.79 5.92
C THR A 16 35.89 21.28 6.13
N ALA A 17 36.79 20.83 7.01
CA ALA A 17 36.92 19.42 7.35
C ALA A 17 35.68 18.89 8.09
N GLY A 18 35.02 19.71 8.91
CA GLY A 18 33.78 19.38 9.61
C GLY A 18 32.58 19.23 8.66
N SER A 19 32.41 20.15 7.71
CA SER A 19 31.32 20.07 6.73
C SER A 19 31.47 18.90 5.75
N LEU A 20 32.71 18.55 5.38
CA LEU A 20 32.99 17.35 4.56
C LEU A 20 32.71 16.05 5.31
N GLN A 21 32.99 15.98 6.62
CA GLN A 21 32.70 14.81 7.43
C GLN A 21 31.20 14.61 7.63
N LEU A 22 30.46 15.68 7.96
CA LEU A 22 28.98 15.62 8.07
C LEU A 22 28.32 15.16 6.77
N ARG A 23 28.79 15.66 5.62
CA ARG A 23 28.26 15.25 4.31
C ARG A 23 28.55 13.78 4.01
N ARG A 24 29.71 13.26 4.42
CA ARG A 24 30.07 11.84 4.24
C ARG A 24 29.24 10.93 5.15
N TYR A 25 29.06 11.29 6.43
CA TYR A 25 28.17 10.56 7.34
C TYR A 25 26.71 10.59 6.86
N ALA A 26 26.24 11.72 6.30
CA ALA A 26 24.92 11.82 5.70
C ALA A 26 24.74 10.92 4.47
N CYS A 27 25.76 10.79 3.62
CA CYS A 27 25.76 9.87 2.48
C CYS A 27 25.74 8.40 2.93
N CYS A 28 26.61 8.04 3.88
CA CYS A 28 26.68 6.67 4.42
C CYS A 28 25.41 6.28 5.19
N ALA A 29 24.72 7.23 5.82
CA ALA A 29 23.43 6.99 6.47
C ALA A 29 22.27 6.84 5.46
N MET A 30 22.37 7.43 4.26
CA MET A 30 21.40 7.23 3.18
C MET A 30 21.65 5.95 2.36
N ASP A 31 22.89 5.47 2.25
CA ASP A 31 23.23 4.44 1.25
C ASP A 31 22.83 3.00 1.64
N ASP A 32 23.12 2.52 2.85
CA ASP A 32 23.16 1.05 3.04
C ASP A 32 21.83 0.42 3.53
N GLY A 33 21.06 1.14 4.36
CA GLY A 33 19.78 0.65 4.90
C GLY A 33 18.56 1.18 4.14
N MET A 34 18.55 2.49 3.86
CA MET A 34 17.40 3.16 3.26
C MET A 34 17.21 2.79 1.77
N VAL A 35 18.29 2.55 1.01
CA VAL A 35 18.18 2.06 -0.38
C VAL A 35 17.61 0.65 -0.41
N THR A 36 18.05 -0.23 0.49
CA THR A 36 17.53 -1.60 0.60
C THR A 36 16.05 -1.59 1.00
N ASP A 37 15.67 -0.74 1.97
CA ASP A 37 14.28 -0.61 2.42
C ASP A 37 13.39 0.06 1.37
N LEU A 38 13.90 1.06 0.65
CA LEU A 38 13.19 1.71 -0.46
C LEU A 38 13.03 0.74 -1.64
N ALA A 39 14.08 0.00 -1.99
CA ALA A 39 14.00 -1.03 -3.02
C ALA A 39 13.00 -2.12 -2.61
N ALA A 40 13.06 -2.60 -1.37
CA ALA A 40 12.12 -3.59 -0.85
C ALA A 40 10.68 -3.05 -0.79
N THR A 41 10.49 -1.75 -0.51
CA THR A 41 9.16 -1.10 -0.57
C THR A 41 8.71 -0.92 -2.02
N GLY A 42 9.62 -0.57 -2.93
CA GLY A 42 9.38 -0.45 -4.36
C GLY A 42 8.95 -1.77 -4.98
N THR A 43 9.63 -2.88 -4.65
CA THR A 43 9.27 -4.22 -5.11
C THR A 43 7.92 -4.69 -4.55
N ARG A 44 7.63 -4.41 -3.26
CA ARG A 44 6.30 -4.74 -2.68
C ARG A 44 5.18 -3.93 -3.33
N LEU A 45 5.43 -2.66 -3.62
CA LEU A 45 4.49 -1.80 -4.30
C LEU A 45 4.33 -2.20 -5.78
N GLU A 46 5.39 -2.64 -6.44
CA GLU A 46 5.37 -3.19 -7.80
C GLU A 46 4.52 -4.46 -7.86
N GLU A 47 4.68 -5.39 -6.92
CA GLU A 47 3.90 -6.64 -6.87
C GLU A 47 2.40 -6.37 -6.62
N VAL A 48 2.08 -5.42 -5.73
CA VAL A 48 0.71 -4.97 -5.50
C VAL A 48 0.16 -4.20 -6.70
N ALA A 49 0.98 -3.36 -7.34
CA ALA A 49 0.59 -2.60 -8.52
C ALA A 49 0.38 -3.51 -9.73
N ASP A 50 1.19 -4.55 -9.92
CA ASP A 50 1.05 -5.53 -11.01
C ASP A 50 -0.22 -6.38 -10.80
N THR A 51 -0.47 -6.82 -9.56
CA THR A 51 -1.70 -7.54 -9.20
C THR A 51 -2.95 -6.66 -9.33
N ALA A 52 -2.87 -5.37 -8.99
CA ALA A 52 -3.99 -4.44 -9.09
C ALA A 52 -4.18 -3.86 -10.51
N ALA A 53 -3.12 -3.81 -11.32
CA ALA A 53 -3.15 -3.39 -12.72
C ALA A 53 -3.57 -4.53 -13.66
N ASP A 54 -3.62 -5.77 -13.17
CA ASP A 54 -4.28 -6.86 -13.87
C ASP A 54 -5.73 -6.44 -14.23
N ASP A 55 -6.01 -6.39 -15.53
CA ASP A 55 -7.28 -5.92 -16.09
C ASP A 55 -8.49 -6.72 -15.56
N ASP A 56 -8.30 -7.99 -15.21
CA ASP A 56 -9.36 -8.85 -14.70
C ASP A 56 -9.61 -8.58 -13.21
N VAL A 57 -8.57 -8.27 -12.43
CA VAL A 57 -8.70 -7.83 -11.03
C VAL A 57 -9.34 -6.46 -10.94
N ALA A 58 -8.88 -5.50 -11.75
CA ALA A 58 -9.42 -4.15 -11.79
C ALA A 58 -10.91 -4.15 -12.19
N ARG A 59 -11.29 -4.96 -13.18
CA ARG A 59 -12.68 -5.12 -13.62
C ARG A 59 -13.55 -5.74 -12.52
N THR A 60 -13.08 -6.83 -11.90
CA THR A 60 -13.81 -7.49 -10.81
C THR A 60 -14.03 -6.55 -9.61
N LEU A 61 -13.02 -5.75 -9.25
CA LEU A 61 -13.16 -4.76 -8.18
C LEU A 61 -14.12 -3.61 -8.56
N GLY A 62 -14.11 -3.17 -9.82
CA GLY A 62 -15.07 -2.21 -10.35
C GLY A 62 -16.50 -2.72 -10.23
N ASP A 63 -16.77 -3.93 -10.70
CA ASP A 63 -18.09 -4.57 -10.65
C ASP A 63 -18.60 -4.70 -9.19
N LEU A 64 -17.70 -5.03 -8.25
CA LEU A 64 -18.04 -5.09 -6.83
C LEU A 64 -18.39 -3.72 -6.23
N LEU A 65 -17.64 -2.67 -6.57
CA LEU A 65 -17.89 -1.33 -6.08
C LEU A 65 -19.19 -0.75 -6.65
N GLU A 66 -19.48 -1.03 -7.91
CA GLU A 66 -20.75 -0.67 -8.55
C GLU A 66 -21.93 -1.39 -7.87
N ALA A 67 -21.80 -2.70 -7.63
CA ALA A 67 -22.82 -3.47 -6.91
C ALA A 67 -23.05 -2.98 -5.47
N VAL A 68 -22.00 -2.54 -4.76
CA VAL A 68 -22.13 -1.93 -3.42
C VAL A 68 -22.85 -0.58 -3.50
N GLY A 69 -22.56 0.22 -4.52
CA GLY A 69 -23.25 1.49 -4.77
C GLY A 69 -24.74 1.28 -5.01
N GLU A 70 -25.10 0.33 -5.86
CA GLU A 70 -26.50 -0.03 -6.16
C GLU A 70 -27.23 -0.55 -4.91
N ALA A 71 -26.60 -1.46 -4.16
CA ALA A 71 -27.17 -2.02 -2.94
C ALA A 71 -27.35 -0.98 -1.81
N GLY A 72 -26.54 0.09 -1.81
CA GLY A 72 -26.64 1.19 -0.85
C GLY A 72 -27.59 2.32 -1.28
N ALA A 73 -27.99 2.37 -2.55
CA ALA A 73 -28.82 3.44 -3.10
C ALA A 73 -30.29 3.30 -2.71
N GLU A 74 -30.80 2.08 -2.58
CA GLU A 74 -32.18 1.81 -2.18
C GLU A 74 -32.28 1.33 -0.72
N PRO A 75 -33.21 1.88 0.09
CA PRO A 75 -33.47 1.35 1.42
C PRO A 75 -34.00 -0.08 1.30
N ALA A 76 -33.29 -1.04 1.88
CA ALA A 76 -33.68 -2.44 1.83
C ALA A 76 -35.04 -2.67 2.51
N ASP A 77 -36.02 -3.12 1.71
CA ASP A 77 -37.33 -3.48 2.25
C ASP A 77 -37.23 -4.70 3.17
N PRO A 78 -37.92 -4.70 4.34
CA PRO A 78 -37.92 -5.85 5.22
C PRO A 78 -38.56 -7.07 4.53
N VAL A 79 -37.73 -8.03 4.12
CA VAL A 79 -38.21 -9.29 3.55
C VAL A 79 -38.72 -10.21 4.66
N GLY A 80 -39.98 -10.63 4.55
CA GLY A 80 -40.55 -11.66 5.43
C GLY A 80 -39.84 -13.02 5.25
N PRO A 81 -40.10 -14.01 6.11
CA PRO A 81 -39.42 -15.32 6.09
C PRO A 81 -39.55 -16.06 4.74
N VAL A 82 -40.67 -15.88 4.04
CA VAL A 82 -40.87 -16.42 2.67
C VAL A 82 -40.02 -15.65 1.64
N GLY A 83 -39.87 -14.34 1.81
CA GLY A 83 -38.99 -13.50 0.99
C GLY A 83 -37.53 -13.89 1.13
N VAL A 84 -37.07 -14.18 2.36
CA VAL A 84 -35.72 -14.71 2.62
C VAL A 84 -35.51 -16.06 1.93
N ALA A 85 -36.45 -17.00 2.08
CA ALA A 85 -36.35 -18.31 1.43
C ALA A 85 -36.37 -18.23 -0.10
N LYS A 86 -37.10 -17.25 -0.64
CA LYS A 86 -37.14 -16.98 -2.09
C LYS A 86 -35.85 -16.32 -2.57
N ALA A 87 -35.30 -15.36 -1.83
CA ALA A 87 -34.02 -14.71 -2.13
C ALA A 87 -32.87 -15.73 -2.11
N LEU A 88 -32.82 -16.65 -1.14
CA LEU A 88 -31.81 -17.73 -1.14
C LEU A 88 -31.93 -18.70 -2.33
N ARG A 89 -33.09 -18.75 -2.99
CA ARG A 89 -33.33 -19.55 -4.20
C ARG A 89 -33.17 -18.76 -5.49
N ASP A 90 -32.97 -17.45 -5.40
CA ASP A 90 -32.77 -16.59 -6.53
C ASP A 90 -31.39 -16.87 -7.18
N PRO A 91 -31.32 -17.04 -8.51
CA PRO A 91 -30.07 -17.38 -9.19
C PRO A 91 -28.99 -16.31 -9.02
N ASP A 92 -29.36 -15.03 -8.96
CA ASP A 92 -28.40 -13.92 -8.80
C ASP A 92 -27.84 -13.90 -7.38
N THR A 93 -28.69 -14.16 -6.37
CA THR A 93 -28.25 -14.33 -4.97
C THR A 93 -27.31 -15.53 -4.82
N GLN A 94 -27.59 -16.64 -5.50
CA GLN A 94 -26.72 -17.82 -5.48
C GLN A 94 -25.37 -17.55 -6.14
N ALA A 95 -25.34 -16.80 -7.24
CA ALA A 95 -24.10 -16.37 -7.88
C ALA A 95 -23.24 -15.52 -6.94
N GLY A 96 -23.85 -14.54 -6.25
CA GLY A 96 -23.16 -13.69 -5.27
C GLY A 96 -22.57 -14.50 -4.10
N ILE A 97 -23.35 -15.42 -3.51
CA ILE A 97 -22.86 -16.31 -2.44
C ILE A 97 -21.71 -17.19 -2.96
N GLY A 98 -21.83 -17.72 -4.17
CA GLY A 98 -20.77 -18.52 -4.81
C GLY A 98 -19.47 -17.75 -4.97
N PHE A 99 -19.55 -16.49 -5.39
CA PHE A 99 -18.40 -15.58 -5.47
C PHE A 99 -17.77 -15.33 -4.09
N LEU A 100 -18.57 -15.02 -3.06
CA LEU A 100 -18.08 -14.81 -1.69
C LEU A 100 -17.37 -16.04 -1.13
N LEU A 101 -17.89 -17.24 -1.39
CA LEU A 101 -17.25 -18.49 -0.99
C LEU A 101 -15.94 -18.75 -1.74
N ALA A 102 -15.89 -18.44 -3.04
CA ALA A 102 -14.67 -18.54 -3.83
C ALA A 102 -13.57 -17.59 -3.31
N LEU A 103 -13.95 -16.35 -2.99
CA LEU A 103 -13.07 -15.35 -2.37
C LEU A 103 -12.56 -15.81 -1.01
N ALA A 104 -13.44 -16.29 -0.13
CA ALA A 104 -13.05 -16.81 1.18
C ALA A 104 -12.08 -18.01 1.05
N LYS A 105 -12.30 -18.89 0.07
CA LYS A 105 -11.41 -20.01 -0.21
C LYS A 105 -10.04 -19.57 -0.74
N ALA A 106 -9.98 -18.53 -1.56
CA ALA A 106 -8.72 -17.95 -2.03
C ALA A 106 -7.93 -17.32 -0.88
N LEU A 107 -8.60 -16.52 -0.03
CA LEU A 107 -8.01 -15.90 1.16
C LEU A 107 -7.44 -16.93 2.15
N GLY A 108 -8.18 -18.02 2.40
CA GLY A 108 -7.72 -19.10 3.27
C GLY A 108 -6.49 -19.84 2.75
N ARG A 109 -6.28 -19.90 1.43
CA ARG A 109 -5.06 -20.46 0.84
C ARG A 109 -3.87 -19.50 0.89
N ALA A 110 -4.13 -18.20 0.89
CA ALA A 110 -3.08 -17.18 0.97
C ALA A 110 -2.58 -16.98 2.41
N THR A 111 -3.43 -17.24 3.41
CA THR A 111 -3.12 -17.02 4.83
C THR A 111 -2.83 -18.28 5.65
N GLY A 112 -3.09 -19.47 5.10
CA GLY A 112 -2.81 -20.77 5.75
C GLY A 112 -1.62 -21.47 5.13
#